data_AF-A0A1E5NGZ7-F1
#
_entry.id   AF-A0A1E5NGZ7-F1
#
_cell.length_a   1.000
_cell.length_b   1.000
_cell.length_c   1.000
_cell.angle_alpha   90.00
_cell.angle_beta   90.00
_cell.angle_gamma   90.00
#
_symmetry.space_group_name_H-M   'P 1'
#
loop_
_entity.id
_entity.type
_entity.pdbx_description
1 polymer ?
#
loop_
_entity_poly.entity_id
_entity_poly.type
_entity_poly.pdbx_seq_one_letter_code
_entity_poly.pdbx_strand_id
1 'polypeptide(L)' 'MSKLIHIKKLGLAFNKDDFMRIEKSSINPCGIYIYYQDGKYSYIVCKSERQANLWCTLIVKKNRGERK' A
#
# COMPACT_ATOMS: atom_id res chain seq x y z
N MET A 1 12.20 5.32 -16.28
CA MET A 1 10.91 6.02 -16.06
C MET A 1 10.22 5.40 -14.87
N SER A 2 9.96 6.18 -13.82
CA SER A 2 9.26 5.67 -12.64
C SER A 2 7.81 5.32 -12.98
N LYS A 3 7.35 4.13 -12.60
CA LYS A 3 5.99 3.68 -12.89
C LYS A 3 5.05 4.16 -11.78
N LEU A 4 4.14 5.07 -12.10
CA LEU A 4 3.12 5.50 -11.14
C LEU A 4 2.14 4.35 -10.85
N ILE A 5 1.98 4.00 -9.58
CA ILE A 5 1.01 3.02 -9.09
C ILE A 5 -0.19 3.79 -8.54
N HIS A 6 -1.32 3.67 -9.24
CA HIS A 6 -2.60 4.21 -8.78
C HIS A 6 -3.46 3.11 -8.16
N ILE A 7 -4.02 3.37 -6.99
CA ILE A 7 -4.97 2.51 -6.26
C ILE A 7 -6.24 3.33 -6.02
N LYS A 8 -7.07 3.42 -7.07
CA LYS A 8 -8.28 4.27 -7.10
C LYS A 8 -9.20 4.06 -5.90
N LYS A 9 -9.42 2.82 -5.47
CA LYS A 9 -10.30 2.49 -4.33
C LYS A 9 -9.78 3.00 -2.98
N LEU A 10 -8.48 3.30 -2.87
CA LEU A 10 -7.87 3.86 -1.67
C LEU A 10 -7.56 5.36 -1.83
N GLY A 11 -7.89 5.97 -2.98
CA GLY A 11 -7.53 7.35 -3.28
C GLY A 11 -6.01 7.60 -3.26
N LEU A 12 -5.21 6.54 -3.46
CA LEU A 12 -3.77 6.58 -3.23
C LEU A 12 -3.01 6.39 -4.54
N ALA A 13 -2.06 7.28 -4.81
CA ALA A 13 -1.11 7.17 -5.90
C ALA A 13 0.30 7.33 -5.34
N PHE A 14 1.24 6.51 -5.83
CA PHE A 14 2.65 6.62 -5.46
C PHE A 14 3.52 6.11 -6.60
N ASN A 15 4.75 6.62 -6.71
CA ASN A 15 5.72 6.07 -7.65
C ASN A 15 6.21 4.72 -7.14
N LYS A 16 6.35 3.75 -8.05
CA LYS A 16 6.86 2.43 -7.70
C LYS A 16 8.21 2.49 -7.00
N ASP A 17 9.09 3.38 -7.45
CA ASP A 17 10.44 3.50 -6.91
C ASP A 17 10.45 4.15 -5.51
N ASP A 18 9.45 4.98 -5.21
CA ASP A 18 9.29 5.61 -3.89
C ASP A 18 8.70 4.64 -2.85
N PHE A 19 8.09 3.52 -3.27
CA PHE A 19 7.51 2.54 -2.36
C PHE A 19 8.60 1.71 -1.68
N MET A 20 8.59 1.70 -0.34
CA MET A 20 9.50 0.87 0.44
C MET A 20 8.79 -0.39 0.96
N ARG A 21 7.72 -0.23 1.73
CA ARG A 21 6.98 -1.35 2.33
C ARG A 21 5.56 -0.98 2.72
N ILE A 22 4.73 -1.99 2.98
CA ILE A 22 3.38 -1.84 3.51
C ILE A 22 3.18 -2.79 4.69
N GLU A 23 2.57 -2.30 5.77
CA GLU A 23 2.35 -3.06 7.00
C GLU A 23 0.94 -2.79 7.56
N LYS A 24 0.39 -3.75 8.29
CA LYS A 24 -0.84 -3.51 9.08
C LYS A 24 -0.51 -2.68 10.30
N SER A 25 -1.46 -1.86 10.73
CA SER A 25 -1.37 -1.21 12.03
C SER A 25 -1.52 -2.23 13.15
N SER A 26 -0.64 -2.15 14.14
CA SER A 26 -0.70 -2.94 15.38
C SER A 26 -1.79 -2.44 16.33
N ILE A 27 -2.25 -1.20 16.16
CA ILE A 27 -3.24 -0.54 17.03
C ILE A 27 -4.66 -0.72 16.47
N ASN A 28 -4.82 -0.64 15.14
CA ASN A 28 -6.11 -0.78 14.48
C ASN A 28 -6.05 -1.87 13.41
N PRO A 29 -6.78 -2.99 13.55
CA PRO A 29 -6.72 -4.11 12.61
C PRO A 29 -7.24 -3.75 11.21
N CYS A 30 -8.00 -2.65 11.07
CA CYS A 30 -8.44 -2.13 9.78
C CYS A 30 -7.44 -1.12 9.16
N GLY A 31 -6.39 -0.73 9.88
CA GLY A 31 -5.42 0.25 9.44
C GLY A 31 -4.25 -0.36 8.68
N ILE A 32 -3.75 0.34 7.66
CA ILE A 32 -2.51 0.01 6.94
C ILE A 32 -1.59 1.22 6.88
N TYR A 33 -0.28 0.97 6.98
CA TYR A 33 0.78 1.95 6.78
C TYR A 33 1.53 1.63 5.50
N ILE A 34 1.70 2.64 4.64
CA ILE A 34 2.52 2.57 3.44
C ILE A 34 3.72 3.47 3.67
N TYR A 35 4.91 2.88 3.70
CA TYR A 35 6.15 3.59 3.93
C TYR A 35 6.86 3.85 2.60
N TYR A 36 7.42 5.05 2.48
CA TYR A 36 8.14 5.50 1.29
C TYR A 36 9.64 5.62 1.57
N GLN A 37 10.45 5.68 0.51
CA GLN A 37 11.91 5.80 0.62
C GLN A 37 12.37 7.09 1.30
N ASP A 38 11.58 8.17 1.23
CA ASP A 38 11.87 9.45 1.87
C ASP A 38 11.60 9.46 3.38
N GLY A 39 11.25 8.30 3.96
CA GLY A 39 10.92 8.14 5.37
C GLY A 39 9.49 8.56 5.74
N LYS A 40 8.70 9.10 4.79
CA LYS A 40 7.29 9.40 5.04
C LYS A 40 6.45 8.13 5.01
N TYR A 41 5.24 8.25 5.54
CA TYR A 41 4.25 7.21 5.46
C TYR A 41 2.84 7.76 5.19
N SER A 42 2.02 6.96 4.54
CA SER A 42 0.57 7.17 4.43
C SER A 42 -0.14 6.16 5.33
N TYR A 43 -1.07 6.64 6.16
CA TYR A 43 -1.95 5.79 6.95
C TYR A 43 -3.36 5.76 6.32
N ILE A 44 -3.91 4.57 6.16
CA ILE A 44 -5.25 4.38 5.57
C ILE A 44 -6.07 3.45 6.46
N VAL A 45 -7.31 3.87 6.75
CA VAL A 45 -8.30 3.04 7.47
C VAL A 45 -9.21 2.36 6.45
N CYS A 46 -9.22 1.03 6.48
CA CYS A 46 -10.10 0.20 5.66
C CYS A 46 -11.46 -0.01 6.35
N LYS A 47 -12.45 -0.52 5.60
CA LYS A 47 -13.77 -0.88 6.13
C LYS A 47 -13.75 -2.12 7.02
N SER A 48 -12.75 -2.98 6.85
CA SER A 48 -12.60 -4.21 7.64
C SER A 48 -11.15 -4.69 7.63
N GLU A 49 -10.80 -5.52 8.61
CA GLU A 49 -9.48 -6.17 8.66
C GLU A 49 -9.23 -7.02 7.40
N ARG A 50 -10.25 -7.73 6.92
CA ARG A 50 -10.16 -8.51 5.67
C ARG A 50 -9.74 -7.61 4.49
N GLN A 51 -10.29 -6.40 4.43
CA GLN A 51 -9.94 -5.43 3.40
C GLN A 51 -8.50 -4.92 3.58
N ALA A 52 -8.06 -4.64 4.80
CA ALA A 52 -6.67 -4.26 5.09
C ALA A 52 -5.68 -5.33 4.62
N ASN A 53 -5.92 -6.60 4.98
CA ASN A 53 -5.10 -7.74 4.54
C ASN A 53 -5.05 -7.86 3.02
N LEU A 54 -6.20 -7.71 2.35
CA LEU A 54 -6.30 -7.76 0.89
C LEU A 54 -5.45 -6.64 0.25
N TRP A 55 -5.53 -5.42 0.77
CA TRP A 55 -4.76 -4.29 0.23
C TRP A 55 -3.26 -4.47 0.38
N CYS A 56 -2.78 -4.91 1.55
CA CYS A 56 -1.37 -5.26 1.73
C CYS A 56 -0.88 -6.23 0.65
N THR A 57 -1.65 -7.30 0.42
CA THR A 57 -1.33 -8.32 -0.58
C THR A 57 -1.31 -7.76 -2.01
N LEU A 58 -2.36 -7.02 -2.40
CA LEU A 58 -2.47 -6.45 -3.75
C LEU A 58 -1.35 -5.44 -4.04
N ILE A 59 -0.98 -4.63 -3.05
CA ILE A 59 0.07 -3.62 -3.17
C ILE A 59 1.42 -4.29 -3.37
N VAL A 60 1.76 -5.27 -2.54
CA VAL A 60 3.02 -6.03 -2.67
C VAL A 60 3.09 -6.75 -4.02
N LYS A 61 2.01 -7.41 -4.46
CA LYS A 61 1.96 -8.08 -5.77
C LYS A 61 2.16 -7.10 -6.93
N LYS A 62 1.47 -5.96 -6.90
CA LYS A 62 1.59 -4.92 -7.92
C LYS A 62 2.98 -4.31 -7.96
N ASN A 63 3.63 -4.18 -6.79
CA ASN A 63 5.00 -3.69 -6.69
C ASN A 63 6.03 -4.71 -7.23
N ARG A 64 5.89 -5.99 -6.87
CA ARG A 64 6.78 -7.06 -7.36
C ARG A 64 6.64 -7.32 -8.85
N GLY A 65 5.55 -6.85 -9.46
CA GLY A 65 5.37 -6.91 -10.91
C GLY A 65 5.16 -8.32 -11.41
N GLU A 66 4.29 -9.11 -10.75
CA GLU A 66 3.83 -10.39 -11.29
C GLU A 66 3.27 -10.14 -12.70
N ARG A 67 4.08 -10.49 -13.70
CA ARG A 67 3.71 -10.61 -15.10
C ARG A 67 2.65 -11.72 -15.17
N LYS A 68 1.45 -11.38 -15.62
CA LYS A 68 0.64 -12.36 -16.33
C LYS A 68 1.27 -12.57 -17.70
#